data_AF-A0A1Y4DNA6-F1
#
_entry.id   AF-A0A1Y4DNA6-F1
#
_cell.length_a   1.000
_cell.length_b   1.000
_cell.length_c   1.000
_cell.angle_alpha   90.00
_cell.angle_beta   90.00
_cell.angle_gamma   90.00
#
_symmetry.space_group_name_H-M   'P 1'
#
loop_
_entity.id
_entity.type
_entity.pdbx_description
1 polymer ?
#
loop_
_entity_poly.entity_id
_entity_poly.type
_entity_poly.pdbx_seq_one_letter_code
_entity_poly.pdbx_strand_id
1 'polypeptide(L)'
;MNETELKEMIELEDFAHFRADLVEISPESFTLDELKEILGDMIRSKVAMEDDMRESFAALGEVEQTRLLDMLGESGYKDRDWWCRMLLDGPRHREFPTI
;
A
#
# COMPACT_ATOMS: atom_id res chain seq x y z
N MET A 1 -6.04 -13.53 0.63
CA MET A 1 -4.96 -13.54 1.63
C MET A 1 -5.24 -14.47 2.80
N ASN A 2 -4.29 -15.32 3.16
CA ASN A 2 -4.29 -16.11 4.40
C ASN A 2 -3.42 -15.44 5.50
N GLU A 3 -3.47 -15.93 6.74
CA GLU A 3 -2.77 -15.33 7.89
C GLU A 3 -1.24 -15.31 7.73
N THR A 4 -0.66 -16.29 7.01
CA THR A 4 0.78 -16.35 6.75
C THR A 4 1.20 -15.31 5.71
N GLU A 5 0.45 -15.19 4.61
CA GLU A 5 0.68 -14.18 3.56
C GLU A 5 0.57 -12.76 4.14
N LEU A 6 -0.43 -12.51 5.00
CA LEU A 6 -0.58 -11.22 5.69
C LEU A 6 0.64 -10.91 6.57
N LYS A 7 1.12 -11.90 7.31
CA LYS A 7 2.29 -11.73 8.18
C LYS A 7 3.56 -11.43 7.40
N GLU A 8 3.80 -12.13 6.29
CA GLU A 8 4.93 -11.87 5.40
C GLU A 8 4.89 -10.46 4.81
N MET A 9 3.70 -9.98 4.42
CA MET A 9 3.52 -8.61 3.93
C MET A 9 3.82 -7.56 5.01
N ILE A 10 3.38 -7.78 6.25
CA ILE A 10 3.68 -6.89 7.39
C ILE A 10 5.19 -6.85 7.65
N GLU A 11 5.85 -8.02 7.70
CA GLU A 11 7.29 -8.09 7.93
C GLU A 11 8.11 -7.42 6.81
N LEU A 12 7.65 -7.54 5.55
CA LEU A 12 8.25 -6.85 4.41
C LEU A 12 8.07 -5.33 4.48
N GLU A 13 6.88 -4.85 4.85
CA GLU A 13 6.62 -3.42 5.04
C GLU A 13 7.47 -2.84 6.18
N ASP A 14 7.51 -3.51 7.33
CA ASP A 14 8.32 -3.10 8.49
C ASP A 14 9.81 -3.04 8.14
N PHE A 15 10.31 -4.03 7.41
CA PHE A 15 11.71 -4.04 6.98
C PHE A 15 12.03 -2.93 5.97
N ALA A 16 11.12 -2.67 5.03
CA ALA A 16 11.28 -1.59 4.06
C ALA A 16 11.26 -0.21 4.74
N HIS A 17 10.37 -0.01 5.72
CA HIS A 17 10.33 1.21 6.53
C HIS A 17 11.59 1.39 7.38
N PHE A 18 12.08 0.32 8.01
CA PHE A 18 13.34 0.36 8.76
C PHE A 18 14.53 0.76 7.88
N ARG A 19 14.64 0.22 6.66
CA ARG A 19 15.68 0.63 5.70
C ARG A 19 15.54 2.10 5.30
N ALA A 20 14.32 2.60 5.13
CA ALA A 20 14.07 4.01 4.84
C ALA A 20 14.52 4.93 5.98
N ASP A 21 14.19 4.58 7.22
CA ASP A 21 14.62 5.34 8.41
C ASP A 21 16.16 5.41 8.52
N LEU A 22 16.84 4.30 8.22
CA LEU A 22 18.31 4.27 8.18
C LEU A 22 18.90 5.20 7.11
N VAL A 23 18.25 5.29 5.95
CA VAL A 23 18.65 6.23 4.88
C VAL A 23 18.48 7.69 5.32
N GLU A 24 17.43 8.02 6.07
CA GLU A 24 17.26 9.39 6.60
C GLU A 24 18.35 9.76 7.61
N ILE A 25 18.77 8.80 8.45
CA ILE A 25 19.77 9.01 9.50
C ILE A 25 21.20 9.09 8.91
N SER A 26 21.51 8.25 7.92
CA SER A 26 22.85 8.19 7.34
C SER A 26 22.80 7.82 5.86
N PRO A 27 22.41 8.77 4.99
CA PRO A 27 22.30 8.50 3.56
C PRO A 27 23.67 8.19 2.93
N GLU A 28 24.76 8.72 3.49
CA GLU A 28 26.14 8.49 3.03
C GLU A 28 26.63 7.05 3.27
N SER A 29 25.92 6.28 4.11
CA SER A 29 26.21 4.87 4.35
C SER A 29 25.71 3.94 3.25
N PHE A 30 24.97 4.47 2.26
CA PHE A 30 24.38 3.69 1.17
C PHE A 30 24.88 4.17 -0.18
N THR A 31 25.13 3.22 -1.07
CA THR A 31 25.40 3.51 -2.48
C THR A 31 24.11 3.90 -3.21
N LEU A 32 24.24 4.56 -4.36
CA LEU A 32 23.09 4.91 -5.20
C LEU A 32 22.26 3.69 -5.62
N ASP A 33 22.88 2.53 -5.81
CA ASP A 33 22.18 1.33 -6.22
C ASP A 33 21.43 0.68 -5.04
N GLU A 34 21.99 0.70 -3.83
CA GLU A 34 21.28 0.28 -2.62
C GLU A 34 20.08 1.19 -2.32
N LEU A 35 20.21 2.51 -2.53
CA LEU A 35 19.10 3.45 -2.38
C LEU A 35 17.97 3.17 -3.38
N LYS A 36 18.31 2.85 -4.64
CA LYS A 36 17.30 2.45 -5.65
C LYS A 36 16.61 1.14 -5.27
N GLU A 37 17.34 0.18 -4.74
CA GLU A 37 16.78 -1.08 -4.29
C GLU A 37 15.79 -0.86 -3.14
N ILE A 38 16.18 -0.08 -2.12
CA ILE A 38 15.31 0.28 -0.99
C ILE A 38 14.02 0.92 -1.49
N LEU A 39 14.12 1.92 -2.38
CA LEU A 39 12.95 2.58 -2.96
C LEU A 39 12.09 1.60 -3.78
N GLY A 40 12.72 0.72 -4.55
CA GLY A 40 12.03 -0.30 -5.34
C GLY A 40 11.26 -1.29 -4.48
N ASP A 41 11.84 -1.74 -3.37
CA ASP A 41 11.21 -2.66 -2.44
C ASP A 41 10.03 -1.99 -1.71
N MET A 42 10.18 -0.72 -1.28
CA MET A 42 9.07 0.05 -0.72
C MET A 42 7.90 0.19 -1.71
N ILE A 43 8.20 0.50 -2.98
CA ILE A 43 7.19 0.63 -4.03
C ILE A 43 6.47 -0.69 -4.24
N ARG A 44 7.21 -1.80 -4.40
CA ARG A 44 6.62 -3.14 -4.62
C ARG A 44 5.75 -3.58 -3.45
N SER A 45 6.22 -3.36 -2.21
CA SER A 45 5.47 -3.71 -1.01
C SER A 45 4.14 -2.94 -0.96
N LYS A 46 4.18 -1.62 -1.16
CA LYS A 46 2.96 -0.79 -1.17
C LYS A 46 2.01 -1.15 -2.30
N VAL A 47 2.53 -1.41 -3.50
CA VAL A 47 1.72 -1.87 -4.63
C VAL A 47 1.02 -3.19 -4.32
N ALA A 48 1.74 -4.17 -3.77
CA ALA A 48 1.16 -5.46 -3.42
C ALA A 48 0.03 -5.32 -2.38
N MET A 49 0.20 -4.44 -1.38
CA MET A 49 -0.84 -4.11 -0.42
C MET A 49 -2.07 -3.46 -1.07
N GLU A 50 -1.86 -2.43 -1.90
CA GLU A 50 -2.97 -1.76 -2.58
C GLU A 50 -3.72 -2.69 -3.53
N ASP A 51 -3.02 -3.57 -4.24
CA ASP A 51 -3.61 -4.54 -5.15
C ASP A 51 -4.51 -5.53 -4.40
N ASP A 52 -4.05 -6.09 -3.28
CA ASP A 52 -4.87 -6.99 -2.44
C ASP A 52 -6.10 -6.26 -1.86
N MET A 53 -5.93 -5.00 -1.46
CA MET A 53 -7.06 -4.17 -1.01
C MET A 53 -8.11 -3.98 -2.12
N ARG A 54 -7.70 -3.75 -3.37
CA ARG A 54 -8.61 -3.63 -4.52
C ARG A 54 -9.27 -4.96 -4.85
N GLU A 55 -8.54 -6.07 -4.79
CA GLU A 55 -9.10 -7.40 -5.02
C GLU A 55 -10.16 -7.75 -3.97
N SER A 56 -9.83 -7.54 -2.70
CA SER A 56 -10.74 -7.74 -1.57
C SER A 56 -11.98 -6.86 -1.69
N PHE A 57 -11.81 -5.59 -2.06
CA PHE A 57 -12.93 -4.67 -2.29
C PHE A 57 -13.81 -5.09 -3.47
N ALA A 58 -13.20 -5.51 -4.57
CA ALA A 58 -13.91 -5.96 -5.77
C ALA A 58 -14.71 -7.25 -5.56
N ALA A 59 -14.38 -8.04 -4.54
CA ALA A 59 -15.12 -9.25 -4.16
C ALA A 59 -16.41 -8.95 -3.37
N LEU A 60 -16.56 -7.73 -2.84
CA LEU A 60 -17.75 -7.28 -2.10
C LEU A 60 -18.92 -6.95 -3.04
N GLY A 61 -20.15 -7.04 -2.51
CA GLY A 61 -21.34 -6.55 -3.22
C GLY A 61 -21.42 -5.03 -3.26
N GLU A 62 -22.19 -4.46 -4.20
CA GLU A 62 -22.30 -3.00 -4.41
C GLU A 62 -22.73 -2.22 -3.14
N VAL A 63 -23.63 -2.80 -2.35
CA VAL A 63 -24.08 -2.22 -1.07
C VAL A 63 -22.96 -2.23 -0.02
N GLU A 64 -22.18 -3.30 0.03
CA GLU A 64 -21.06 -3.46 0.96
C GLU A 64 -19.91 -2.53 0.60
N GLN A 65 -19.60 -2.41 -0.70
CA GLN A 65 -18.63 -1.46 -1.25
C GLN A 65 -18.97 -0.02 -0.87
N THR A 66 -20.22 0.38 -1.08
CA THR A 66 -20.69 1.74 -0.74
C THR A 66 -20.55 2.01 0.74
N ARG A 67 -21.00 1.07 1.59
CA ARG A 67 -20.93 1.19 3.04
C ARG A 67 -19.48 1.28 3.53
N LEU A 68 -18.58 0.48 2.97
CA LEU A 68 -17.15 0.51 3.31
C LEU A 68 -16.52 1.85 2.93
N LEU A 69 -16.84 2.40 1.75
CA LEU A 69 -16.36 3.73 1.34
C LEU A 69 -16.85 4.84 2.27
N ASP A 70 -18.10 4.78 2.72
CA ASP A 70 -18.65 5.76 3.66
C ASP A 70 -17.91 5.66 5.02
N MET A 71 -17.73 4.44 5.55
CA MET A 71 -16.98 4.22 6.80
C MET A 71 -15.53 4.71 6.71
N LEU A 72 -14.86 4.44 5.59
CA LEU A 72 -13.49 4.89 5.35
C LEU A 72 -13.40 6.43 5.25
N GLY A 73 -14.38 7.07 4.62
CA GLY A 73 -14.47 8.53 4.57
C GLY A 73 -14.75 9.17 5.93
N GLU A 74 -15.52 8.50 6.80
CA GLU A 74 -15.78 8.95 8.17
C GLU A 74 -14.60 8.75 9.13
N SER A 75 -13.65 7.86 8.81
CA SER A 75 -12.47 7.57 9.65
C SER A 75 -11.54 8.78 9.86
N GLY A 76 -11.60 9.79 8.99
CA GLY A 76 -10.80 11.01 9.08
C GLY A 76 -9.34 10.87 8.61
N TYR A 77 -8.88 9.68 8.20
CA TYR A 77 -7.54 9.51 7.63
C TYR A 77 -7.43 10.11 6.22
N LYS A 78 -8.42 9.80 5.37
CA LYS A 78 -8.57 10.31 4.00
C LYS A 78 -10.05 10.52 3.72
N ASP A 79 -10.37 11.42 2.80
CA ASP A 79 -11.75 11.64 2.37
C ASP A 79 -12.26 10.47 1.51
N ARG A 80 -13.59 10.41 1.37
CA ARG A 80 -14.26 9.38 0.58
C ARG A 80 -13.81 9.36 -0.88
N ASP A 81 -13.52 10.52 -1.46
CA ASP A 81 -13.12 10.63 -2.86
C ASP A 81 -11.73 10.03 -3.10
N TRP A 82 -10.80 10.22 -2.16
CA TRP A 82 -9.50 9.56 -2.16
C TRP A 82 -9.67 8.03 -2.08
N TRP A 83 -10.54 7.53 -1.21
CA TRP A 83 -10.83 6.09 -1.13
C TRP A 83 -11.48 5.54 -2.40
N CYS A 84 -12.36 6.31 -3.05
CA CYS A 84 -12.88 5.95 -4.37
C CYS A 84 -11.75 5.84 -5.41
N ARG A 85 -10.84 6.82 -5.49
CA ARG A 85 -9.68 6.76 -6.39
C ARG A 85 -8.74 5.59 -6.08
N MET A 86 -8.61 5.27 -4.80
CA MET A 86 -7.74 4.20 -4.32
C MET A 86 -8.36 2.82 -4.58
N LEU A 87 -9.67 2.63 -4.46
CA LEU A 87 -10.28 1.28 -4.56
C LEU A 87 -10.96 1.00 -5.90
N LEU A 88 -11.43 2.02 -6.61
CA LEU A 88 -12.24 1.88 -7.82
C LEU A 88 -11.56 2.36 -9.10
N ASP A 89 -10.79 3.45 -9.05
CA ASP A 89 -10.23 4.03 -10.27
C ASP A 89 -9.08 3.19 -10.85
N GLY A 90 -8.93 3.21 -12.18
CA GLY A 90 -7.78 2.62 -12.87
C GLY A 90 -7.73 1.08 -12.82
N PRO A 91 -6.57 0.49 -13.18
CA PRO A 91 -6.40 -0.95 -13.17
C PRO A 91 -6.31 -1.49 -11.73
N ARG A 92 -6.75 -2.75 -11.57
CA ARG A 92 -6.68 -3.47 -10.28
C ARG A 92 -5.25 -3.76 -9.82
N HIS A 93 -4.33 -3.93 -10.77
CA HIS A 93 -2.90 -4.06 -10.48
C HIS A 93 -2.17 -2.86 -11.08
N ARG A 94 -1.42 -2.14 -10.24
CA ARG A 94 -0.69 -0.95 -10.66
C ARG A 94 0.81 -1.20 -10.58
N GLU A 95 1.59 -0.49 -11.41
CA GLU A 95 3.06 -0.52 -11.30
C GLU A 95 3.57 0.41 -10.19
N PHE A 96 2.74 1.39 -9.77
CA PHE A 96 3.08 2.38 -8.75
C PHE A 96 1.91 2.58 -7.77
N PRO A 97 2.20 2.97 -6.51
CA PRO A 97 1.18 3.24 -5.49
C PRO A 97 0.25 4.41 -5.88
N THR A 98 -0.92 4.45 -5.27
CA THR A 98 -1.88 5.56 -5.43
C THR A 98 -1.38 6.81 -4.71
N ILE A 99 -1.52 7.97 -5.38
CA ILE A 99 -1.10 9.28 -4.88
C ILE A 99 -2.33 10.12 -4.46
#